data_AF-A0A317K1G2-F1
#
_entry.id   AF-A0A317K1G2-F1
#
_cell.length_a   1.000
_cell.length_b   1.000
_cell.length_c   1.000
_cell.angle_alpha   90.00
_cell.angle_beta   90.00
_cell.angle_gamma   90.00
#
_symmetry.space_group_name_H-M   'P 1'
#
loop_
_entity.id
_entity.type
_entity.pdbx_description
1 polymer ?
#
loop_
_entity_poly.entity_id
_entity_poly.type
_entity_poly.pdbx_seq_one_letter_code
_entity_poly.pdbx_strand_id
1 'polypeptide(L)'
;MSRSFRAETVKLVRRPASWLLLAITLVLSLIFTYVFPYASIAGGTAGPNADRTLPMLLPDRLVGNSLGGLPVFLGSIVLILGVLTVGGEYGWGTWKTVLSQGPSRLEVYAGKLLTLAAAIRALDTAPTAKTASTTTRAAAARAVSQT
;
A
#
# COMPACT_ATOMS: atom_id res chain seq x y z
N MET A 1 -3.80 -27.51 -1.39
CA MET A 1 -3.51 -26.06 -1.59
C MET A 1 -4.71 -25.09 -1.57
N SER A 2 -5.74 -25.24 -2.42
CA SER A 2 -6.81 -24.21 -2.57
C SER A 2 -7.62 -23.92 -1.28
N ARG A 3 -7.87 -24.94 -0.46
CA ARG A 3 -8.54 -24.80 0.85
C ARG A 3 -7.70 -23.99 1.85
N SER A 4 -6.39 -24.27 1.94
CA SER A 4 -5.46 -23.54 2.79
C SER A 4 -5.34 -22.08 2.37
N PHE A 5 -5.26 -21.81 1.06
CA PHE A 5 -5.25 -20.45 0.52
C PHE A 5 -6.54 -19.67 0.84
N ARG A 6 -7.73 -20.26 0.64
CA ARG A 6 -9.01 -19.63 1.02
C ARG A 6 -9.06 -19.33 2.53
N ALA A 7 -8.62 -20.26 3.37
CA ALA A 7 -8.63 -20.08 4.81
C ALA A 7 -7.73 -18.91 5.25
N GLU A 8 -6.51 -18.85 4.74
CA GLU A 8 -5.56 -17.76 5.02
C GLU A 8 -6.08 -16.41 4.50
N THR A 9 -6.69 -16.40 3.31
CA THR A 9 -7.30 -15.18 2.74
C THR A 9 -8.43 -14.65 3.63
N VAL A 10 -9.32 -15.53 4.11
CA VAL A 10 -10.42 -15.12 5.01
C VAL A 10 -9.87 -14.59 6.34
N LYS A 11 -8.84 -15.22 6.91
CA LYS A 11 -8.18 -14.72 8.13
C LYS A 11 -7.63 -13.31 7.93
N LEU A 12 -6.96 -13.06 6.80
CA LEU A 12 -6.37 -11.77 6.49
C LEU A 12 -7.45 -10.70 6.27
N VAL A 13 -8.50 -11.00 5.50
CA VAL A 13 -9.61 -10.06 5.23
C VAL A 13 -10.47 -9.77 6.46
N ARG A 14 -10.60 -10.71 7.40
CA ARG A 14 -11.38 -10.49 8.64
C ARG A 14 -10.61 -9.78 9.75
N ARG A 15 -9.28 -9.64 9.64
CA ARG A 15 -8.49 -8.95 10.65
C ARG A 15 -8.57 -7.43 10.46
N PRO A 16 -9.05 -6.66 11.46
CA PRO A 16 -9.13 -5.20 11.35
C PRO A 16 -7.76 -4.57 11.15
N ALA A 17 -6.69 -5.19 11.66
CA ALA A 17 -5.31 -4.74 11.45
C ALA A 17 -4.93 -4.66 9.96
N SER A 18 -5.38 -5.59 9.12
CA SER A 18 -5.08 -5.55 7.67
C SER A 18 -5.77 -4.37 6.99
N TRP A 19 -6.99 -4.03 7.40
CA TRP A 19 -7.69 -2.84 6.93
C TRP A 19 -7.06 -1.54 7.43
N LEU A 20 -6.57 -1.53 8.67
CA LEU A 20 -5.84 -0.40 9.24
C LEU A 20 -4.55 -0.13 8.45
N LEU A 21 -3.77 -1.17 8.16
CA LEU A 21 -2.56 -1.05 7.34
C LEU A 21 -2.88 -0.54 5.93
N LEU A 22 -3.97 -1.02 5.31
CA LEU A 22 -4.44 -0.52 4.02
C LEU A 22 -4.85 0.96 4.08
N ALA A 23 -5.56 1.37 5.14
CA ALA A 23 -5.94 2.76 5.35
C ALA A 23 -4.71 3.65 5.55
N ILE A 24 -3.73 3.22 6.34
CA ILE A 24 -2.47 3.94 6.56
C ILE A 24 -1.72 4.10 5.25
N THR A 25 -1.56 3.03 4.46
CA THR A 25 -0.92 3.12 3.14
C THR A 25 -1.62 4.14 2.26
N LEU A 26 -2.96 4.11 2.20
CA LEU A 26 -3.74 5.03 1.38
C LEU A 26 -3.57 6.48 1.82
N VAL A 27 -3.61 6.74 3.13
CA VAL A 27 -3.38 8.08 3.70
C VAL A 27 -1.97 8.57 3.38
N LEU A 28 -0.94 7.75 3.57
CA LEU A 28 0.44 8.10 3.24
C LEU A 28 0.60 8.40 1.74
N SER A 29 0.02 7.59 0.86
CA SER A 29 0.00 7.86 -0.58
C SER A 29 -0.63 9.20 -0.92
N LEU A 30 -1.77 9.55 -0.30
CA LEU A 30 -2.38 10.87 -0.52
C LEU A 30 -1.49 12.01 -0.01
N ILE A 31 -0.84 11.83 1.14
CA ILE A 31 0.04 12.85 1.72
C ILE A 31 1.23 13.13 0.80
N PHE A 32 1.92 12.09 0.34
CA PHE A 32 3.10 12.23 -0.51
C PHE A 32 2.79 12.69 -1.92
N THR A 33 1.67 12.26 -2.49
CA THR A 33 1.32 12.68 -3.85
C THR A 33 0.64 14.05 -3.91
N TYR A 34 -0.13 14.46 -2.89
CA TYR A 34 -0.92 15.69 -2.95
C TYR A 34 -0.61 16.70 -1.86
N VAL A 35 -0.57 16.29 -0.58
CA VAL A 35 -0.47 17.24 0.55
C VAL A 35 0.90 17.93 0.55
N PHE A 36 1.99 17.18 0.47
CA PHE A 36 3.34 17.77 0.46
C PHE A 36 3.59 18.67 -0.75
N PRO A 37 3.27 18.26 -1.99
CA PRO A 37 3.41 19.15 -3.15
C PRO A 37 2.53 20.39 -3.04
N TYR A 38 1.29 20.28 -2.57
CA TYR A 38 0.40 21.44 -2.42
C TYR A 38 0.88 22.42 -1.36
N ALA A 39 1.29 21.91 -0.19
CA ALA A 39 1.86 22.74 0.88
C ALA A 39 3.14 23.46 0.43
N SER A 40 3.97 22.81 -0.41
CA SER A 40 5.15 23.43 -1.00
C SER A 40 4.84 24.60 -1.93
N ILE A 41 3.68 24.61 -2.61
CA ILE A 41 3.24 25.73 -3.44
C ILE A 41 2.68 26.85 -2.56
N ALA A 42 1.81 26.49 -1.60
CA ALA A 42 1.12 27.43 -0.73
C ALA A 42 2.06 28.19 0.22
N GLY A 43 3.16 27.56 0.63
CA GLY A 43 4.21 28.18 1.46
C GLY A 43 5.12 29.15 0.71
N GLY A 44 4.94 29.31 -0.61
CA GLY A 44 5.82 30.07 -1.47
C GLY A 44 7.11 29.32 -1.81
N THR A 45 7.70 29.62 -2.96
CA THR A 45 8.96 29.02 -3.42
C THR A 45 10.18 29.56 -2.66
N ALA A 46 10.02 30.27 -1.54
CA ALA A 46 11.13 30.84 -0.77
C ALA A 46 11.79 29.77 0.12
N GLY A 47 12.56 28.88 -0.48
CA GLY A 47 13.38 27.88 0.21
C GLY A 47 14.41 27.27 -0.73
N PRO A 48 15.37 26.46 -0.23
CA PRO A 48 16.48 25.92 -1.03
C PRO A 48 16.08 25.04 -2.24
N ASN A 49 14.78 24.78 -2.43
CA ASN A 49 14.21 23.97 -3.51
C ASN A 49 13.18 24.74 -4.38
N ALA A 50 13.18 26.08 -4.30
CA ALA A 50 12.32 27.00 -5.07
C ALA A 50 12.09 26.57 -6.53
N ASP A 51 13.20 26.33 -7.23
CA ASP A 51 13.24 26.06 -8.67
C ASP A 51 12.79 24.64 -9.05
N ARG A 52 12.68 23.73 -8.07
CA ARG A 52 12.22 22.35 -8.28
C ARG A 52 10.70 22.19 -8.12
N THR A 53 10.00 23.19 -7.57
CA THR A 53 8.58 23.06 -7.21
C THR A 53 7.65 22.99 -8.42
N LEU A 54 7.85 23.83 -9.44
CA LEU A 54 7.04 23.84 -10.66
C LEU A 54 7.25 22.58 -11.53
N PRO A 55 8.49 22.09 -11.75
CA PRO A 55 8.72 20.87 -12.53
C PRO A 55 8.23 19.57 -11.85
N MET A 56 8.15 19.53 -10.52
CA MET A 56 7.74 18.34 -9.75
C MET A 56 6.24 18.02 -9.84
N LEU A 57 5.44 18.99 -10.28
CA LEU A 57 3.98 18.85 -10.47
C LEU A 57 3.61 18.50 -11.91
N LEU A 58 4.59 18.49 -12.83
CA LEU A 58 4.36 18.03 -14.19
C LEU A 58 3.98 16.54 -14.14
N PRO A 59 2.98 16.12 -14.93
CA PRO A 59 2.50 14.73 -14.96
C PRO A 59 3.65 13.70 -15.12
N ASP A 60 4.69 14.07 -15.88
CA ASP A 60 5.87 13.24 -16.13
C ASP A 60 6.71 12.96 -14.88
N ARG A 61 6.68 13.84 -13.87
CA ARG A 61 7.47 13.70 -12.64
C ARG A 61 6.64 13.23 -11.44
N LEU A 62 5.31 13.20 -11.54
CA LEU A 62 4.42 12.70 -10.48
C LEU A 62 4.72 11.26 -10.06
N VAL A 63 5.04 10.40 -11.03
CA VAL A 63 5.39 9.00 -10.79
C VAL A 63 6.71 8.91 -10.03
N GLY A 64 7.74 9.64 -10.49
CA GLY A 64 9.05 9.69 -9.80
C GLY A 64 8.97 10.28 -8.39
N ASN A 65 8.15 11.31 -8.18
CA ASN A 65 7.99 11.96 -6.88
C ASN A 65 7.20 11.09 -5.88
N SER A 66 6.18 10.37 -6.37
CA SER A 66 5.43 9.41 -5.54
C SER A 66 6.32 8.23 -5.13
N LEU A 67 7.21 7.78 -6.01
CA LEU A 67 8.14 6.68 -5.75
C LEU A 67 9.33 7.07 -4.86
N GLY A 68 9.61 8.35 -4.62
CA GLY A 68 10.76 8.77 -3.80
C GLY A 68 10.59 8.49 -2.31
N GLY A 69 9.37 8.67 -1.77
CA GLY A 69 9.08 8.52 -0.34
C GLY A 69 8.27 7.27 0.02
N LEU A 70 7.41 6.78 -0.89
CA LEU A 70 6.52 5.65 -0.62
C LEU A 70 7.22 4.31 -0.34
N PRO A 71 8.33 3.92 -1.00
CA PRO A 71 8.93 2.61 -0.80
C PRO A 71 9.39 2.33 0.62
N VAL A 72 9.88 3.34 1.35
CA VAL A 72 10.34 3.18 2.74
C VAL A 72 9.17 2.80 3.66
N PHE A 73 8.06 3.54 3.60
CA PHE A 73 6.91 3.28 4.48
C PHE A 73 6.13 2.05 4.05
N LEU A 74 5.95 1.85 2.74
CA LEU A 74 5.26 0.67 2.22
C LEU A 74 6.04 -0.61 2.57
N GLY A 75 7.37 -0.58 2.50
CA GLY A 75 8.22 -1.69 2.91
C GLY A 75 8.02 -2.08 4.37
N SER A 76 7.98 -1.10 5.28
CA SER A 76 7.71 -1.37 6.71
C SER A 76 6.29 -1.89 6.95
N ILE A 77 5.27 -1.36 6.26
CA ILE A 77 3.89 -1.82 6.38
C ILE A 77 3.75 -3.26 5.90
N VAL A 78 4.38 -3.60 4.77
CA VAL A 78 4.43 -4.98 4.24
C VAL A 78 5.14 -5.91 5.22
N LEU A 79 6.23 -5.45 5.86
CA LEU A 79 6.92 -6.21 6.90
C LEU A 79 6.01 -6.47 8.11
N ILE A 80 5.29 -5.46 8.59
CA ILE A 80 4.31 -5.62 9.68
C ILE A 80 3.22 -6.61 9.27
N LEU A 81 2.69 -6.52 8.05
CA LEU A 81 1.69 -7.46 7.54
C LEU A 81 2.22 -8.90 7.53
N GLY A 82 3.48 -9.09 7.12
CA GLY A 82 4.17 -10.38 7.19
C GLY A 82 4.27 -10.93 8.61
N VAL A 83 4.72 -10.09 9.55
CA VAL A 83 4.83 -10.44 10.98
C VAL A 83 3.47 -10.80 11.57
N LEU A 84 2.41 -10.03 11.29
CA LEU A 84 1.07 -10.32 11.81
C LEU A 84 0.50 -11.63 11.25
N THR A 85 0.82 -11.96 10.01
CA THR A 85 0.34 -13.17 9.33
C THR A 85 1.04 -14.43 9.83
N VAL A 86 2.35 -14.35 10.06
CA VAL A 86 3.14 -15.49 10.56
C VAL A 86 3.08 -15.58 12.09
N GLY A 87 3.30 -14.48 12.80
CA GLY A 87 3.35 -14.39 14.26
C GLY A 87 2.01 -14.62 14.94
N GLY A 88 0.88 -14.36 14.25
CA GLY A 88 -0.45 -14.59 14.80
C GLY A 88 -0.70 -16.04 15.22
N GLU A 89 -0.11 -17.02 14.53
CA GLU A 89 -0.27 -18.44 14.88
C GLU A 89 0.69 -18.91 15.97
N TYR A 90 1.83 -18.23 16.14
CA TYR A 90 2.69 -18.41 17.30
C TYR A 90 2.02 -17.87 18.57
N GLY A 91 1.41 -16.67 18.50
CA GLY A 91 0.73 -16.06 19.65
C GLY A 91 -0.49 -16.84 20.16
N TRP A 92 -1.19 -17.56 19.26
CA TRP A 92 -2.39 -18.35 19.60
C TRP A 92 -2.09 -19.85 19.75
N GLY A 93 -0.85 -20.30 19.56
CA GLY A 93 -0.47 -21.71 19.67
C GLY A 93 -1.08 -22.65 18.61
N THR A 94 -1.63 -22.10 17.52
CA THR A 94 -2.39 -22.88 16.52
C THR A 94 -1.50 -23.65 15.53
N TRP A 95 -0.18 -23.47 15.58
CA TRP A 95 0.74 -24.24 14.74
C TRP A 95 0.61 -25.75 14.95
N LYS A 96 0.45 -26.18 16.21
CA LYS A 96 0.38 -27.61 16.53
C LYS A 96 -0.89 -28.25 15.97
N THR A 97 -2.00 -27.51 15.97
CA THR A 97 -3.29 -27.99 15.44
C THR A 97 -3.31 -28.00 13.92
N VAL A 98 -2.77 -26.97 13.26
CA VAL A 98 -2.68 -26.92 11.80
C VAL A 98 -1.78 -28.04 11.24
N LEU A 99 -0.67 -28.32 11.92
CA LEU A 99 0.28 -29.34 11.47
C LEU A 99 -0.13 -30.78 11.82
N SER A 100 -1.09 -30.99 12.73
CA SER A 100 -1.58 -32.32 13.08
C SER A 100 -2.84 -32.75 12.31
N GLN A 101 -3.51 -31.83 11.61
CA GLN A 101 -4.77 -32.10 10.89
C GLN A 101 -4.60 -32.63 9.45
N GLY A 102 -3.41 -33.11 9.08
CA GLY A 102 -3.17 -33.77 7.79
C GLY A 102 -2.62 -32.94 6.61
N PRO A 103 -2.67 -31.59 6.54
CA PRO A 103 -2.01 -30.88 5.44
C PRO A 103 -0.49 -30.95 5.59
N SER A 104 0.21 -31.12 4.47
CA SER A 104 1.68 -31.14 4.48
C SER A 104 2.23 -29.77 4.89
N ARG A 105 3.37 -29.76 5.59
CA ARG A 105 4.04 -28.51 6.03
C ARG A 105 4.21 -27.52 4.89
N LEU A 106 4.57 -28.03 3.71
CA LEU A 106 4.84 -27.24 2.52
C LEU A 106 3.58 -26.59 1.95
N GLU A 107 2.42 -27.26 1.99
CA GLU A 107 1.14 -26.67 1.57
C GLU A 107 0.68 -25.52 2.47
N VAL A 108 0.96 -25.60 3.78
CA VAL A 108 0.64 -24.53 4.74
C VAL A 108 1.51 -23.31 4.47
N TYR A 109 2.83 -23.50 4.32
CA TYR A 109 3.75 -22.40 4.01
C TYR A 109 3.45 -21.77 2.65
N ALA A 110 3.22 -22.58 1.61
CA ALA A 110 2.89 -22.07 0.28
C ALA A 110 1.56 -21.30 0.27
N GLY A 111 0.54 -21.78 1.01
CA GLY A 111 -0.74 -21.08 1.16
C GLY A 111 -0.57 -19.70 1.80
N LYS A 112 0.25 -19.59 2.86
CA LYS A 112 0.56 -18.31 3.52
C LYS A 112 1.33 -17.36 2.62
N LEU A 113 2.36 -17.85 1.94
CA LEU A 113 3.16 -17.06 1.02
C LEU A 113 2.32 -16.52 -0.15
N LEU A 114 1.46 -17.35 -0.75
CA LEU A 114 0.55 -16.92 -1.82
C LEU A 114 -0.45 -15.88 -1.32
N THR A 115 -0.98 -16.05 -0.10
CA THR A 115 -1.91 -15.09 0.49
C THR A 115 -1.23 -13.74 0.76
N LEU A 116 -0.01 -13.77 1.29
CA LEU A 116 0.80 -12.57 1.50
C LEU A 116 1.15 -11.89 0.17
N ALA A 117 1.56 -12.64 -0.84
CA ALA A 117 1.85 -12.10 -2.17
C ALA A 117 0.61 -11.42 -2.78
N ALA A 118 -0.56 -12.06 -2.69
CA ALA A 118 -1.83 -11.48 -3.13
C ALA A 118 -2.19 -10.21 -2.35
N ALA A 119 -1.99 -10.21 -1.03
CA ALA A 119 -2.27 -9.06 -0.17
C ALA A 119 -1.32 -7.88 -0.47
N ILE A 120 -0.03 -8.13 -0.68
CA ILE A 120 0.95 -7.11 -1.08
C ILE A 120 0.57 -6.52 -2.44
N ARG A 121 0.19 -7.37 -3.40
CA ARG A 121 -0.25 -6.91 -4.71
C ARG A 121 -1.51 -6.04 -4.61
N ALA A 122 -2.47 -6.40 -3.75
CA ALA A 122 -3.65 -5.59 -3.48
C ALA A 122 -3.31 -4.25 -2.79
N LEU A 123 -2.35 -4.27 -1.85
CA LEU A 123 -1.90 -3.09 -1.11
C LEU A 123 -1.22 -2.04 -2.01
N ASP A 124 -0.53 -2.48 -3.05
CA ASP A 124 0.12 -1.61 -4.04
C ASP A 124 -0.85 -1.09 -5.13
N THR A 125 -1.81 -1.91 -5.56
CA THR A 125 -2.77 -1.51 -6.62
C THR A 125 -3.83 -0.51 -6.16
N ALA A 126 -4.31 -0.60 -4.92
CA ALA A 126 -5.38 0.28 -4.44
C ALA A 126 -4.97 1.77 -4.37
N PRO A 127 -3.79 2.14 -3.83
CA PRO A 127 -3.34 3.53 -3.80
C PRO A 127 -3.01 4.07 -5.19
N THR A 128 -2.32 3.28 -6.02
CA THR A 128 -1.93 3.70 -7.39
C THR A 128 -3.16 4.00 -8.26
N ALA A 129 -4.20 3.16 -8.20
CA ALA A 129 -5.47 3.41 -8.90
C ALA A 129 -6.19 4.68 -8.39
N LYS A 130 -6.18 4.91 -7.07
CA LYS A 130 -6.84 6.08 -6.47
C LYS A 130 -6.13 7.39 -6.79
N THR A 131 -4.80 7.37 -6.81
CA THR A 131 -3.98 8.51 -7.25
C THR A 131 -4.15 8.79 -8.74
N ALA A 132 -4.22 7.75 -9.59
CA ALA A 132 -4.47 7.92 -11.02
C ALA A 132 -5.82 8.60 -11.30
N SER A 133 -6.91 8.11 -10.69
CA SER A 133 -8.26 8.68 -10.88
C SER A 133 -8.39 10.13 -10.40
N THR A 134 -7.71 10.49 -9.30
CA THR A 134 -7.69 11.86 -8.77
C THR A 134 -6.91 12.79 -9.70
N THR A 135 -5.84 12.30 -10.33
CA THR A 135 -5.04 13.06 -11.30
C THR A 135 -5.80 13.33 -12.59
N THR A 136 -6.54 12.34 -13.13
CA THR A 136 -7.36 12.53 -14.34
C THR A 136 -8.41 13.62 -14.14
N ARG A 137 -9.05 13.69 -12.97
CA ARG A 137 -10.02 14.76 -12.65
C ARG A 137 -9.38 16.13 -12.53
N ALA A 138 -8.20 16.22 -11.91
CA ALA A 138 -7.47 17.48 -11.80
C ALA A 138 -7.01 18.00 -13.18
N ALA A 139 -6.56 17.11 -14.07
CA ALA A 139 -6.20 17.46 -15.45
C ALA A 139 -7.41 17.93 -16.27
N ALA A 140 -8.56 17.24 -16.15
CA ALA A 140 -9.79 17.61 -16.84
C ALA A 140 -10.34 18.98 -16.38
N ALA A 141 -10.31 19.27 -15.08
CA ALA A 141 -10.75 20.56 -14.54
C ALA A 141 -9.89 21.74 -15.04
N ARG A 142 -8.59 21.51 -15.26
CA ARG A 142 -7.66 22.55 -15.74
C ARG A 142 -7.81 22.83 -17.24
N ALA A 143 -8.21 21.84 -18.04
CA ALA A 143 -8.49 22.01 -19.46
C ALA A 143 -9.73 22.89 -19.71
N VAL A 144 -10.72 22.82 -18.81
CA VAL A 144 -11.96 23.62 -18.89
C VAL A 144 -11.75 25.08 -18.47
N SER A 145 -10.75 25.39 -17.63
CA SER A 145 -10.49 26.77 -17.20
C SER A 145 -9.65 27.60 -18.18
N GLN A 146 -9.13 26.99 -19.25
CA GLN A 146 -8.30 27.65 -20.27
C GLN A 146 -9.05 27.91 -21.59
N THR A 147 -10.33 27.55 -21.67
CA THR A 147 -11.27 27.89 -22.75
C THR A 147 -12.23 28.97 -22.31
#